data_AF-A0A5C7ZFY4-F1
#
_entry.id   AF-A0A5C7ZFY4-F1
#
_cell.length_a   1.000
_cell.length_b   1.000
_cell.length_c   1.000
_cell.angle_alpha   90.00
_cell.angle_beta   90.00
_cell.angle_gamma   90.00
#
_symmetry.space_group_name_H-M   'P 1'
#
loop_
_entity.id
_entity.type
_entity.pdbx_description
1 polymer ?
#
loop_
_entity_poly.entity_id
_entity_poly.type
_entity_poly.pdbx_seq_one_letter_code
_entity_poly.pdbx_strand_id
1 'polypeptide(L)'
;AGAAPPLLGWAAVTGEVHPYALLLFLIIFVWTPPHFWALAIFRVEDYSRAQVPMLPVTHGVTYTRWHVLAYTILLVIVTVLPWLTGMSGVFYLGGALALGAGFLYYAVRLLNPPDELFAMKVFNYSIIYLMALFAFLLIDHYLMPQAMQPAPALIFKPDV
;
A
#
# COMPACT_ATOMS: atom_id res chain seq x y z
N ALA A 1 1.71 9.73 -8.92
CA ALA A 1 0.92 8.65 -9.55
C ALA A 1 1.76 7.37 -9.54
N GLY A 2 1.57 6.50 -8.55
CA GLY A 2 2.36 5.26 -8.37
C GLY A 2 1.51 3.98 -8.29
N ALA A 3 0.18 4.10 -8.25
CA ALA A 3 -0.76 2.97 -8.16
C ALA A 3 -1.18 2.40 -9.52
N ALA A 4 -0.93 3.12 -10.63
CA ALA A 4 -1.27 2.67 -11.97
C ALA A 4 -0.58 1.37 -12.44
N PRO A 5 0.67 1.04 -12.04
CA PRO A 5 1.39 -0.11 -12.62
C PRO A 5 0.74 -1.49 -12.39
N PRO A 6 0.20 -1.85 -11.21
CA PRO A 6 -0.51 -3.12 -11.05
C PRO A 6 -1.82 -3.20 -11.84
N LEU A 7 -2.57 -2.10 -11.89
CA LEU A 7 -3.83 -2.04 -12.64
C LEU A 7 -3.59 -2.13 -14.14
N LEU A 8 -2.62 -1.35 -14.65
CA LEU A 8 -2.22 -1.38 -16.06
C LEU A 8 -1.55 -2.71 -16.42
N GLY A 9 -0.75 -3.29 -15.53
CA GLY A 9 -0.14 -4.60 -15.74
C GLY A 9 -1.17 -5.73 -15.85
N TRP A 10 -2.21 -5.69 -15.03
CA TRP A 10 -3.30 -6.66 -15.11
C TRP A 10 -4.20 -6.43 -16.33
N ALA A 11 -4.61 -5.18 -16.59
CA ALA A 11 -5.43 -4.83 -17.75
C ALA A 11 -4.72 -5.10 -19.09
N ALA A 12 -3.39 -4.92 -19.15
CA ALA A 12 -2.58 -5.21 -20.33
C ALA A 12 -2.47 -6.72 -20.63
N VAL A 13 -2.61 -7.58 -19.62
CA VAL A 13 -2.49 -9.04 -19.77
C VAL A 13 -3.85 -9.72 -19.94
N THR A 14 -4.92 -9.23 -19.31
CA THR A 14 -6.21 -9.91 -19.27
C THR A 14 -7.33 -9.23 -20.06
N GLY A 15 -7.20 -7.95 -20.43
CA GLY A 15 -8.28 -7.20 -21.07
C GLY A 15 -9.49 -6.91 -20.16
N GLU A 16 -9.47 -7.39 -18.91
CA GLU A 16 -10.53 -7.24 -17.93
C GLU A 16 -9.98 -6.69 -16.60
N VAL A 17 -10.80 -5.94 -15.86
CA VAL A 17 -10.42 -5.42 -14.54
C VAL A 17 -10.81 -6.44 -13.48
N HIS A 18 -9.87 -7.30 -13.07
CA HIS A 18 -10.14 -8.29 -12.03
C HIS A 18 -10.23 -7.65 -10.63
N PRO A 19 -11.18 -8.05 -9.77
CA PRO A 19 -11.33 -7.52 -8.41
C PRO A 19 -10.04 -7.54 -7.57
N TYR A 20 -9.20 -8.56 -7.75
CA TYR A 20 -7.89 -8.66 -7.08
C TYR A 20 -6.87 -7.60 -7.56
N ALA A 21 -6.89 -7.22 -8.83
CA ALA A 21 -6.03 -6.14 -9.34
C ALA A 21 -6.43 -4.78 -8.77
N LEU A 22 -7.74 -4.55 -8.59
CA LEU A 22 -8.26 -3.36 -7.93
C LEU A 22 -7.86 -3.28 -6.45
N LEU A 23 -7.79 -4.41 -5.74
CA LEU A 23 -7.30 -4.45 -4.36
C LEU A 23 -5.83 -4.03 -4.26
N LEU A 24 -4.97 -4.56 -5.14
CA LEU A 24 -3.55 -4.17 -5.17
C LEU A 24 -3.38 -2.70 -5.53
N PHE A 25 -4.16 -2.20 -6.50
CA PHE A 25 -4.23 -0.79 -6.83
C PHE A 25 -4.61 0.05 -5.60
N LEU A 26 -5.65 -0.36 -4.86
CA LEU A 26 -6.15 0.34 -3.69
C LEU A 26 -5.10 0.41 -2.58
N ILE A 27 -4.37 -0.69 -2.33
CA ILE A 27 -3.27 -0.72 -1.35
C ILE A 27 -2.21 0.32 -1.71
N ILE A 28 -1.70 0.31 -2.95
CA ILE A 28 -0.67 1.28 -3.36
C ILE A 28 -1.22 2.71 -3.34
N PHE A 29 -2.46 2.90 -3.77
CA PHE A 29 -3.11 4.20 -3.77
C PHE A 29 -3.19 4.78 -2.37
N VAL A 30 -3.63 4.00 -1.38
CA VAL A 30 -3.77 4.45 0.01
C VAL A 30 -2.40 4.57 0.70
N TRP A 31 -1.41 3.79 0.32
CA TRP A 31 -0.03 3.90 0.80
C TRP A 31 0.70 5.15 0.27
N THR A 32 0.33 5.63 -0.92
CA THR A 32 1.00 6.74 -1.59
C THR A 32 0.99 8.06 -0.78
N PRO A 33 -0.16 8.53 -0.23
CA PRO A 33 -0.20 9.73 0.59
C PRO A 33 0.71 9.68 1.85
N PRO A 34 0.61 8.68 2.75
CA PRO A 34 1.44 8.65 3.95
C PRO A 34 2.93 8.53 3.64
N HIS A 35 3.31 7.83 2.56
CA HIS A 35 4.68 7.76 2.06
C HIS A 35 5.21 9.13 1.62
N PHE A 36 4.51 9.81 0.70
CA PHE A 36 4.97 11.10 0.18
C PHE A 36 4.90 12.22 1.21
N TRP A 37 3.89 12.21 2.08
CA TRP A 37 3.77 13.23 3.12
C TRP A 37 4.87 13.13 4.17
N ALA A 38 5.33 11.92 4.50
CA ALA A 38 6.51 11.76 5.36
C ALA A 38 7.75 12.45 4.75
N LEU A 39 7.97 12.30 3.44
CA LEU A 39 9.05 12.99 2.73
C LEU A 39 8.85 14.51 2.68
N ALA A 40 7.61 14.94 2.43
CA ALA A 40 7.25 16.35 2.33
C ALA A 40 7.38 17.09 3.66
N ILE A 41 7.14 16.41 4.79
CA ILE A 41 7.40 16.94 6.14
C ILE A 41 8.90 17.19 6.34
N PHE A 42 9.75 16.25 5.90
CA PHE A 42 11.21 16.38 6.05
C PHE A 42 11.82 17.46 5.15
N ARG A 43 11.28 17.65 3.94
CA ARG A 43 11.79 18.62 2.94
C ARG A 43 10.87 19.82 2.74
N VAL A 44 10.15 20.25 3.78
CA VAL A 44 9.13 21.30 3.66
C VAL A 44 9.73 22.62 3.17
N GLU A 45 10.92 23.00 3.64
CA GLU A 45 11.63 24.22 3.19
C GLU A 45 12.02 24.15 1.71
N ASP A 46 12.45 22.98 1.22
CA ASP A 46 12.86 22.82 -0.18
C ASP A 46 11.63 22.89 -1.10
N TYR A 47 10.51 22.28 -0.70
CA TYR A 47 9.25 22.39 -1.45
C TYR A 47 8.67 23.81 -1.43
N SER A 48 8.79 24.52 -0.30
CA SER A 48 8.38 25.92 -0.20
C SER A 48 9.24 26.83 -1.10
N ARG A 49 10.57 26.62 -1.12
CA ARG A 49 11.48 27.35 -2.00
C ARG A 49 11.22 27.08 -3.47
N ALA A 50 10.86 25.85 -3.82
CA ALA A 50 10.48 25.45 -5.19
C ALA A 50 9.04 25.82 -5.57
N GLN A 51 8.27 26.48 -4.68
CA GLN A 51 6.87 26.85 -4.91
C GLN A 51 5.97 25.65 -5.25
N VAL A 52 6.30 24.47 -4.72
CA VAL A 52 5.51 23.25 -4.94
C VAL A 52 4.44 23.13 -3.85
N PRO A 53 3.14 23.20 -4.20
CA PRO A 53 2.07 23.14 -3.21
C PRO A 53 1.91 21.71 -2.69
N MET A 54 2.58 21.40 -1.58
CA MET A 54 2.35 20.18 -0.81
C MET A 54 1.53 20.50 0.45
N LEU A 55 0.81 19.50 0.99
CA LEU A 55 0.05 19.65 2.23
C LEU A 55 0.84 20.30 3.39
N PRO A 56 2.10 19.95 3.67
CA PRO A 56 2.86 20.59 4.74
C PRO A 56 3.21 22.06 4.44
N VAL A 57 3.30 22.45 3.17
CA VAL A 57 3.58 23.82 2.74
C VAL A 57 2.33 24.70 2.81
N THR A 58 1.17 24.15 2.45
CA THR A 58 -0.10 24.91 2.37
C THR A 58 -0.88 24.94 3.68
N HIS A 59 -0.92 23.83 4.43
CA HIS A 59 -1.72 23.66 5.65
C HIS A 59 -0.86 23.42 6.90
N GLY A 60 0.46 23.34 6.75
CA GLY A 60 1.40 23.15 7.84
C GLY A 60 1.72 21.69 8.16
N VAL A 61 2.86 21.52 8.86
CA VAL A 61 3.42 20.22 9.21
C VAL A 61 2.50 19.44 10.16
N THR A 62 1.93 20.10 11.17
CA THR A 62 1.06 19.46 12.16
C THR A 62 -0.17 18.81 11.52
N TYR A 63 -0.83 19.53 10.60
CA TYR A 63 -2.00 19.01 9.87
C TYR A 63 -1.64 17.78 9.02
N THR A 64 -0.48 17.84 8.36
CA THR A 64 0.04 16.74 7.54
C THR A 64 0.35 15.51 8.37
N ARG A 65 0.88 15.66 9.59
CA ARG A 65 1.15 14.52 10.50
C ARG A 65 -0.13 13.78 10.88
N TRP A 66 -1.21 14.49 11.15
CA TRP A 66 -2.53 13.88 11.40
C TRP A 66 -3.06 13.12 10.19
N HIS A 67 -2.85 13.65 8.98
CA HIS A 67 -3.24 12.98 7.75
C HIS A 67 -2.42 11.72 7.51
N VAL A 68 -1.10 11.74 7.80
CA VAL A 68 -0.28 10.53 7.76
C VAL A 68 -0.87 9.45 8.67
N LEU A 69 -1.21 9.79 9.92
CA LEU A 69 -1.82 8.82 10.84
C LEU A 69 -3.17 8.29 10.33
N ALA A 70 -4.07 9.16 9.89
CA ALA A 70 -5.39 8.77 9.40
C ALA A 70 -5.29 7.84 8.18
N TYR A 71 -4.40 8.15 7.23
CA TYR A 71 -4.17 7.31 6.06
C TYR A 71 -3.42 6.03 6.39
N THR A 72 -2.54 6.00 7.40
CA THR A 72 -1.92 4.75 7.86
C THR A 72 -2.96 3.83 8.50
N ILE A 73 -3.93 4.35 9.27
CA ILE A 73 -5.05 3.55 9.79
C ILE A 73 -5.87 2.97 8.62
N LEU A 74 -6.21 3.81 7.64
CA LEU A 74 -6.91 3.36 6.43
C LEU A 74 -6.12 2.30 5.67
N LEU A 75 -4.81 2.46 5.56
CA LEU A 75 -3.92 1.49 4.92
C LEU A 75 -3.99 0.14 5.62
N VAL A 76 -3.93 0.10 6.96
CA VAL A 76 -4.05 -1.15 7.71
C VAL A 76 -5.37 -1.85 7.41
N ILE A 77 -6.50 -1.12 7.41
CA ILE A 77 -7.82 -1.66 7.07
C ILE A 77 -7.81 -2.25 5.64
N VAL A 78 -7.26 -1.50 4.69
CA VAL A 78 -7.18 -1.92 3.28
C VAL A 78 -6.29 -3.15 3.11
N THR A 79 -5.18 -3.26 3.85
CA THR A 79 -4.30 -4.45 3.79
C THR A 79 -4.91 -5.70 4.41
N VAL A 80 -6.00 -5.59 5.16
CA VAL A 80 -6.76 -6.77 5.64
C VAL A 80 -7.73 -7.29 4.57
N LEU A 81 -8.13 -6.44 3.59
CA LEU A 81 -9.08 -6.83 2.55
C LEU A 81 -8.65 -8.06 1.71
N PRO A 82 -7.38 -8.24 1.30
CA PRO A 82 -6.98 -9.42 0.55
C PRO A 82 -7.29 -10.74 1.28
N TRP A 83 -7.20 -10.76 2.61
CA TRP A 83 -7.60 -11.91 3.41
C TRP A 83 -9.13 -12.08 3.44
N LEU A 84 -9.88 -10.98 3.63
CA LEU A 84 -11.35 -11.02 3.67
C LEU A 84 -11.97 -11.44 2.34
N THR A 85 -11.36 -11.09 1.21
CA THR A 85 -11.83 -11.48 -0.12
C THR A 85 -11.36 -12.88 -0.54
N GLY A 86 -10.63 -13.60 0.32
CA GLY A 86 -10.07 -14.92 0.02
C GLY A 86 -8.92 -14.90 -0.99
N MET A 87 -8.32 -13.74 -1.25
CA MET A 87 -7.16 -13.59 -2.14
C MET A 87 -5.88 -14.12 -1.49
N SER A 88 -5.79 -14.02 -0.17
CA SER A 88 -4.62 -14.45 0.61
C SER A 88 -4.99 -15.11 1.93
N GLY A 89 -4.06 -15.89 2.46
CA GLY A 89 -4.21 -16.71 3.65
C GLY A 89 -3.89 -16.02 4.96
N VAL A 90 -3.98 -16.80 6.03
CA VAL A 90 -3.65 -16.37 7.39
C VAL A 90 -2.18 -15.99 7.55
N PHE A 91 -1.29 -16.52 6.70
CA PHE A 91 0.12 -16.16 6.69
C PHE A 91 0.32 -14.71 6.24
N TYR A 92 -0.30 -14.32 5.12
CA TYR A 92 -0.35 -12.91 4.71
C TYR A 92 -0.97 -12.02 5.77
N LEU A 93 -2.11 -12.42 6.38
CA LEU A 93 -2.77 -11.62 7.40
C LEU A 93 -1.84 -11.33 8.59
N GLY A 94 -1.11 -12.34 9.08
CA GLY A 94 -0.15 -12.16 10.16
C GLY A 94 0.96 -11.16 9.80
N GLY A 95 1.52 -11.27 8.60
CA GLY A 95 2.52 -10.33 8.09
C GLY A 95 1.98 -8.90 7.92
N ALA A 96 0.81 -8.76 7.32
CA ALA A 96 0.14 -7.47 7.09
C ALA A 96 -0.19 -6.75 8.40
N LEU A 97 -0.68 -7.47 9.42
CA LEU A 97 -0.97 -6.90 10.73
C LEU A 97 0.31 -6.51 11.48
N ALA A 98 1.36 -7.33 11.44
CA ALA A 98 2.63 -7.01 12.09
C ALA A 98 3.28 -5.76 11.47
N LEU A 99 3.34 -5.69 10.14
CA LEU A 99 3.80 -4.52 9.40
C LEU A 99 2.89 -3.30 9.67
N GLY A 100 1.58 -3.51 9.72
CA GLY A 100 0.59 -2.47 9.98
C GLY A 100 0.74 -1.84 11.36
N ALA A 101 0.93 -2.67 12.38
CA ALA A 101 1.20 -2.24 13.75
C ALA A 101 2.50 -1.44 13.83
N GLY A 102 3.56 -1.89 13.15
CA GLY A 102 4.80 -1.15 13.04
C GLY A 102 4.62 0.21 12.37
N PHE A 103 3.89 0.28 11.25
CA PHE A 103 3.66 1.55 10.56
C PHE A 103 2.81 2.51 11.41
N LEU A 104 1.80 2.01 12.10
CA LEU A 104 0.99 2.79 13.05
C LEU A 104 1.85 3.35 14.18
N TYR A 105 2.76 2.54 14.75
CA TYR A 105 3.70 3.02 15.75
C TYR A 105 4.53 4.21 15.22
N TYR A 106 5.10 4.10 14.02
CA TYR A 106 5.82 5.19 13.38
C TYR A 106 4.94 6.43 13.13
N ALA A 107 3.72 6.24 12.65
CA ALA A 107 2.78 7.33 12.37
C ALA A 107 2.35 8.08 13.65
N VAL A 108 2.08 7.36 14.75
CA VAL A 108 1.76 7.97 16.04
C VAL A 108 2.98 8.72 16.60
N ARG A 109 4.17 8.12 16.52
CA ARG A 109 5.42 8.77 16.95
C ARG A 109 5.76 9.99 16.09
N LEU A 110 5.29 10.05 14.85
CA LEU A 110 5.48 11.22 13.99
C LEU A 110 4.66 12.44 14.45
N LEU A 111 3.58 12.26 15.22
CA LEU A 111 2.83 13.39 15.81
C LEU A 111 3.71 14.21 16.75
N ASN A 112 4.53 13.54 17.56
CA ASN A 112 5.53 14.12 18.44
C ASN A 112 6.92 13.50 18.16
N PRO A 113 7.59 13.92 17.08
CA PRO A 113 8.79 13.27 16.60
C PRO A 113 9.97 13.53 17.57
N PRO A 114 10.78 12.51 17.87
CA PRO A 114 11.93 12.65 18.76
C PRO A 114 13.09 13.45 18.14
N ASP A 115 13.19 13.46 16.82
CA ASP A 115 14.20 14.20 16.04
C ASP A 115 13.62 14.64 14.70
N GLU A 116 14.24 15.62 14.04
CA GLU A 116 13.80 16.11 12.72
C GLU A 116 13.94 15.03 11.62
N LEU A 117 14.87 14.10 11.81
CA LEU A 117 15.12 12.97 10.90
C LEU A 117 14.04 11.88 10.99
N PHE A 118 13.12 11.97 11.95
CA PHE A 118 12.15 10.91 12.21
C PHE A 118 11.17 10.75 11.05
N ALA A 119 10.82 11.85 10.39
CA ALA A 119 10.02 11.83 9.16
C ALA A 119 10.69 10.98 8.06
N MET A 120 12.03 11.04 7.95
CA MET A 120 12.79 10.20 7.02
C MET A 120 12.80 8.73 7.45
N LYS A 121 12.80 8.43 8.76
CA LYS A 121 12.63 7.06 9.28
C LYS A 121 11.25 6.50 8.90
N VAL A 122 10.19 7.28 9.03
CA VAL A 122 8.83 6.89 8.60
C VAL A 122 8.78 6.64 7.08
N PHE A 123 9.41 7.51 6.29
CA PHE A 123 9.55 7.32 4.85
C PHE A 123 10.26 6.01 4.49
N ASN A 124 11.44 5.75 5.07
CA ASN A 124 12.19 4.51 4.82
C ASN A 124 11.41 3.28 5.25
N TYR A 125 10.74 3.34 6.41
CA TYR A 125 9.89 2.25 6.89
C TYR A 125 8.75 1.98 5.92
N SER A 126 8.13 3.02 5.34
CA SER A 126 7.03 2.83 4.39
C SER A 126 7.44 2.10 3.10
N ILE A 127 8.70 2.23 2.66
CA ILE A 127 9.24 1.46 1.51
C ILE A 127 9.39 -0.01 1.90
N ILE A 128 10.02 -0.26 3.05
CA ILE A 128 10.20 -1.62 3.59
C ILE A 128 8.84 -2.29 3.81
N TYR A 129 7.87 -1.54 4.34
CA TYR A 129 6.50 -1.97 4.54
C TYR A 129 5.88 -2.48 3.25
N LEU A 130 5.93 -1.68 2.17
CA LEU A 130 5.30 -2.06 0.90
C LEU A 130 6.01 -3.26 0.27
N MET A 131 7.35 -3.27 0.29
CA MET A 131 8.16 -4.37 -0.23
C MET A 131 7.87 -5.68 0.51
N ALA A 132 7.84 -5.64 1.84
CA ALA A 132 7.53 -6.79 2.67
C ALA A 132 6.08 -7.25 2.51
N LEU A 133 5.12 -6.33 2.40
CA LEU A 133 3.72 -6.66 2.17
C LEU A 133 3.53 -7.41 0.86
N PHE A 134 4.16 -6.95 -0.23
CA PHE A 134 4.13 -7.67 -1.51
C PHE A 134 4.89 -8.98 -1.46
N ALA A 135 6.00 -9.07 -0.73
CA ALA A 135 6.71 -10.33 -0.53
C ALA A 135 5.84 -11.36 0.21
N PHE A 136 5.14 -10.94 1.29
CA PHE A 136 4.19 -11.81 1.98
C PHE A 136 3.06 -12.26 1.06
N LEU A 137 2.50 -11.36 0.25
CA LEU A 137 1.45 -11.70 -0.70
C LEU A 137 1.93 -12.69 -1.78
N LEU A 138 3.16 -12.52 -2.27
CA LEU A 138 3.76 -13.42 -3.24
C LEU A 138 4.03 -14.80 -2.64
N ILE A 139 4.65 -14.85 -1.46
CA ILE A 139 4.94 -16.10 -0.74
C ILE A 139 3.63 -16.83 -0.43
N ASP A 140 2.63 -16.12 0.09
CA ASP A 140 1.31 -16.67 0.41
C ASP A 140 0.61 -17.24 -0.85
N HIS A 141 0.71 -16.56 -2.00
CA HIS A 141 0.22 -17.08 -3.28
C HIS A 141 0.92 -18.38 -3.71
N TYR A 142 2.23 -18.51 -3.50
CA TYR A 142 2.95 -19.77 -3.80
C TYR A 142 2.67 -20.87 -2.77
N LEU A 143 2.42 -20.52 -1.51
CA LEU A 143 2.12 -21.46 -0.43
C LEU A 143 0.66 -21.95 -0.47
N MET A 144 -0.27 -21.18 -1.06
CA MET A 144 -1.63 -21.61 -1.34
C MET A 144 -1.66 -22.50 -2.59
N PRO A 145 -1.83 -23.83 -2.45
CA PRO A 145 -1.96 -24.71 -3.60
C PRO A 145 -3.36 -24.52 -4.20
N GLN A 146 -3.48 -23.79 -5.31
CA GLN A 146 -4.52 -23.88 -6.36
C GLN A 146 -5.98 -24.25 -5.94
N ALA A 147 -6.49 -23.77 -4.80
CA ALA A 147 -7.87 -24.09 -4.39
C ALA A 147 -8.94 -23.24 -5.14
N MET A 148 -8.52 -22.35 -6.05
CA MET A 148 -9.45 -21.54 -6.83
C MET A 148 -8.93 -21.31 -8.26
N GLN A 149 -8.83 -22.41 -9.02
CA GLN A 149 -9.04 -22.32 -10.47
C GLN A 149 -10.56 -22.18 -10.70
N PRO A 150 -11.09 -21.10 -11.32
CA PRO A 150 -12.31 -21.28 -12.08
C PRO A 150 -12.01 -22.29 -13.20
N ALA A 151 -12.93 -23.23 -13.38
CA ALA A 151 -12.82 -24.46 -14.16
C ALA A 151 -12.06 -24.30 -15.50
N PRO A 152 -11.39 -25.36 -16.00
CA PRO A 152 -10.83 -25.35 -17.34
C PRO A 152 -11.91 -24.88 -18.31
N ALA A 153 -11.61 -23.80 -19.06
CA ALA A 153 -12.47 -23.36 -20.14
C ALA A 153 -12.81 -24.60 -20.97
N LEU A 154 -14.10 -24.92 -21.04
CA LEU A 154 -14.65 -26.02 -21.84
C LEU A 154 -14.04 -25.91 -23.24
N ILE A 155 -13.06 -26.76 -23.50
CA ILE A 155 -12.54 -27.01 -24.84
C ILE A 155 -13.72 -27.61 -25.59
N PHE A 156 -14.50 -26.76 -26.26
CA PHE A 156 -15.36 -27.19 -27.34
C PHE A 156 -14.44 -27.78 -28.41
N LYS A 157 -14.29 -29.10 -28.36
CA LYS A 157 -13.79 -29.90 -29.46
C LYS A 157 -15.02 -30.16 -30.32
N PRO A 158 -15.22 -29.50 -31.48
CA PRO A 158 -16.25 -29.95 -32.39
C PRO A 158 -15.80 -31.31 -32.93
N ASP A 159 -16.47 -32.35 -32.49
CA ASP A 159 -16.36 -33.69 -33.07
C ASP A 159 -17.13 -33.70 -34.40
N VAL A 160 -16.50 -33.20 -35.48
CA VAL A 160 -16.75 -33.60 -36.88
C VAL A 160 -15.69 -33.04 -37.81
#